data_AF-A0A7C5NFG9-F1
#
_entry.id   AF-A0A7C5NFG9-F1
#
_cell.length_a   1.000
_cell.length_b   1.000
_cell.length_c   1.000
_cell.angle_alpha   90.00
_cell.angle_beta   90.00
_cell.angle_gamma   90.00
#
_symmetry.space_group_name_H-M   'P 1'
#
loop_
_entity.id
_entity.type
_entity.pdbx_description
1 polymer ?
#
loop_
_entity_poly.entity_id
_entity_poly.type
_entity_poly.pdbx_seq_one_letter_code
_entity_poly.pdbx_strand_id
1 'polypeptide(L)'
;MTSLRASCEAVLKANDRGAYTIPSPKLYPHQWAWDSAFAAIGWATIDAKRAWLELETLLAGQWDDGRIPHIYFHILSDDYFPGPDFWQTERSSSITQPPVWATCARAVAEITGDVSPAKALLSRIDA
;
A
#
# COMPACT_ATOMS: atom_id res chain seq x y z
N MET A 1 -16.83 14.04 -22.20
CA MET A 1 -16.35 14.16 -20.80
C MET A 1 -16.14 12.77 -20.26
N THR A 2 -14.97 12.45 -19.71
CA THR A 2 -14.74 11.21 -18.95
C THR A 2 -15.54 11.26 -17.65
N SER A 3 -16.11 10.12 -17.23
CA SER A 3 -16.82 10.04 -15.96
C SER A 3 -15.85 10.19 -14.79
N LEU A 4 -16.35 10.62 -13.62
CA LEU A 4 -15.53 10.67 -12.40
C LEU A 4 -14.87 9.32 -12.11
N ARG A 5 -15.60 8.22 -12.28
CA ARG A 5 -15.08 6.86 -12.14
C ARG A 5 -13.90 6.59 -13.08
N ALA A 6 -14.04 6.88 -14.38
CA ALA A 6 -12.97 6.67 -15.34
C ALA A 6 -11.71 7.49 -15.00
N SER A 7 -11.88 8.72 -14.49
CA SER A 7 -10.77 9.55 -14.01
C SER A 7 -10.08 8.96 -12.78
N CYS A 8 -10.83 8.45 -11.80
CA CYS A 8 -10.27 7.77 -10.62
C CYS A 8 -9.48 6.50 -10.99
N GLU A 9 -10.03 5.68 -11.89
CA GLU A 9 -9.35 4.48 -12.38
C GLU A 9 -8.05 4.82 -13.12
N ALA A 10 -8.04 5.89 -13.91
CA ALA A 10 -6.85 6.35 -14.61
C ALA A 10 -5.74 6.81 -13.64
N VAL A 11 -6.10 7.46 -12.52
CA VAL A 11 -5.15 7.87 -11.49
C VAL A 11 -4.49 6.65 -10.84
N LEU A 12 -5.28 5.64 -10.43
CA LEU A 12 -4.73 4.41 -9.85
C LEU A 12 -3.77 3.70 -10.81
N LYS A 13 -4.17 3.54 -12.08
CA LYS A 13 -3.34 2.90 -13.11
C LYS A 13 -2.05 3.67 -13.40
N ALA A 14 -2.09 5.01 -13.43
CA ALA A 14 -0.90 5.83 -13.66
C ALA A 14 0.10 5.77 -12.49
N ASN A 15 -0.41 5.56 -11.28
CA ASN A 15 0.39 5.48 -10.06
C ASN A 15 0.79 4.04 -9.68
N ASP A 16 0.35 3.04 -10.44
CA ASP A 16 0.73 1.65 -10.21
C ASP A 16 2.22 1.43 -10.49
N ARG A 17 2.89 0.65 -9.64
CA ARG A 17 4.26 0.16 -9.80
C ARG A 17 4.32 -1.36 -9.86
N GLY A 18 3.20 -1.99 -10.21
CA GLY A 18 3.04 -3.44 -10.39
C GLY A 18 2.50 -4.12 -9.14
N ALA A 19 3.18 -3.94 -8.00
CA ALA A 19 2.81 -4.55 -6.73
C ALA A 19 2.33 -3.55 -5.66
N TYR A 20 2.66 -2.26 -5.83
CA TYR A 20 2.28 -1.18 -4.95
C TYR A 20 1.87 0.07 -5.74
N THR A 21 1.11 0.94 -5.12
CA THR A 21 0.65 2.19 -5.69
C THR A 21 1.32 3.36 -4.98
N ILE A 22 1.91 4.29 -5.74
CA ILE A 22 2.48 5.50 -5.15
C ILE A 22 1.38 6.58 -4.95
N PRO A 23 1.42 7.38 -3.87
CA PRO A 23 0.43 8.44 -3.68
C PRO A 23 0.53 9.55 -4.74
N SER A 24 1.75 9.89 -5.16
CA SER A 24 2.00 10.93 -6.16
C SER A 24 3.32 10.72 -6.89
N PRO A 25 3.36 10.78 -8.24
CA PRO A 25 4.57 10.52 -9.02
C PRO A 25 5.72 11.49 -8.78
N LYS A 26 5.45 12.69 -8.27
CA LYS A 26 6.49 13.70 -8.02
C LYS A 26 6.79 13.91 -6.54
N LEU A 27 5.76 13.97 -5.71
CA LEU A 27 5.92 14.31 -4.29
C LEU A 27 6.15 13.07 -3.42
N TYR A 28 5.57 11.94 -3.78
CA TYR A 28 5.56 10.73 -2.95
C TYR A 28 5.84 9.48 -3.81
N PRO A 29 7.08 9.31 -4.32
CA PRO A 29 7.40 8.27 -5.31
C PRO A 29 7.66 6.88 -4.69
N HIS A 30 7.16 6.62 -3.49
CA HIS A 30 7.39 5.39 -2.72
C HIS A 30 6.07 4.78 -2.24
N GLN A 31 6.12 3.57 -1.70
CA GLN A 31 4.94 2.97 -1.08
C GLN A 31 4.73 3.58 0.30
N TRP A 32 3.53 4.07 0.58
CA TRP A 32 3.14 4.64 1.87
C TRP A 32 2.08 3.77 2.53
N ALA A 33 2.21 3.52 3.84
CA ALA A 33 1.46 2.46 4.49
C ALA A 33 -0.05 2.63 4.42
N TRP A 34 -0.57 3.75 4.94
CA TRP A 34 -2.01 4.00 4.93
C TRP A 34 -2.54 4.32 3.51
N ASP A 35 -1.73 4.93 2.64
CA ASP A 35 -2.11 5.25 1.26
C ASP A 35 -2.30 3.95 0.46
N SER A 36 -1.41 2.97 0.61
CA SER A 36 -1.55 1.64 0.02
C SER A 36 -2.81 0.93 0.51
N ALA A 37 -3.11 1.02 1.80
CA ALA A 37 -4.32 0.43 2.35
C ALA A 37 -5.59 1.03 1.71
N PHE A 38 -5.65 2.35 1.52
CA PHE A 38 -6.75 2.99 0.80
C PHE A 38 -6.73 2.71 -0.71
N ALA A 39 -5.57 2.65 -1.34
CA ALA A 39 -5.42 2.30 -2.75
C ALA A 39 -5.95 0.89 -3.02
N ALA A 40 -5.76 -0.06 -2.11
CA ALA A 40 -6.31 -1.41 -2.20
C ALA A 40 -7.85 -1.40 -2.29
N ILE A 41 -8.53 -0.55 -1.53
CA ILE A 41 -10.00 -0.37 -1.63
C ILE A 41 -10.39 0.11 -3.03
N GLY A 42 -9.64 1.08 -3.58
CA GLY A 42 -9.83 1.56 -4.94
C GLY A 42 -9.65 0.45 -5.98
N TRP A 43 -8.55 -0.29 -5.88
CA TRP A 43 -8.26 -1.44 -6.74
C TRP A 43 -9.33 -2.52 -6.65
N ALA A 44 -9.95 -2.76 -5.49
CA ALA A 44 -10.99 -3.78 -5.33
C ALA A 44 -12.19 -3.56 -6.27
N THR A 45 -12.44 -2.31 -6.68
CA THR A 45 -13.50 -1.95 -7.63
C THR A 45 -13.14 -2.15 -9.10
N ILE A 46 -11.87 -2.49 -9.39
CA ILE A 46 -11.27 -2.58 -10.73
C ILE A 46 -10.72 -4.00 -10.97
N ASP A 47 -9.87 -4.47 -10.07
CA ASP A 47 -9.16 -5.75 -10.10
C ASP A 47 -8.92 -6.25 -8.67
N ALA A 48 -9.66 -7.29 -8.29
CA ALA A 48 -9.57 -7.92 -6.97
C ALA A 48 -8.17 -8.47 -6.66
N LYS A 49 -7.47 -9.05 -7.65
CA LYS A 49 -6.14 -9.63 -7.42
C LYS A 49 -5.13 -8.52 -7.15
N ARG A 50 -5.21 -7.42 -7.89
CA ARG A 50 -4.35 -6.25 -7.69
C ARG A 50 -4.58 -5.60 -6.33
N ALA A 51 -5.82 -5.58 -5.85
CA ALA A 51 -6.16 -5.07 -4.51
C ALA A 51 -5.48 -5.86 -3.40
N TRP A 52 -5.56 -7.20 -3.47
CA TRP A 52 -4.90 -8.07 -2.49
C TRP A 52 -3.38 -7.98 -2.57
N LEU A 53 -2.82 -7.90 -3.78
CA LEU A 53 -1.39 -7.70 -3.98
C LEU A 53 -0.87 -6.41 -3.34
N GLU A 54 -1.65 -5.33 -3.33
CA GLU A 54 -1.29 -4.08 -2.63
C GLU A 54 -1.11 -4.30 -1.12
N LEU A 55 -2.05 -5.02 -0.49
CA LEU A 55 -2.04 -5.32 0.94
C LEU A 55 -0.95 -6.34 1.30
N GLU A 56 -0.74 -7.35 0.46
CA GLU A 56 0.36 -8.31 0.60
C GLU A 56 1.71 -7.60 0.54
N THR A 57 1.89 -6.70 -0.43
CA THR A 57 3.14 -5.93 -0.60
C THR A 57 3.36 -4.97 0.57
N LEU A 58 2.31 -4.32 1.06
CA LEU A 58 2.36 -3.49 2.27
C LEU A 58 2.83 -4.30 3.49
N LEU A 59 2.19 -5.43 3.77
CA LEU A 59 2.48 -6.26 4.94
C LEU A 59 3.80 -7.03 4.82
N ALA A 60 4.32 -7.23 3.60
CA ALA A 60 5.66 -7.76 3.38
C ALA A 60 6.77 -6.81 3.87
N GLY A 61 6.48 -5.51 4.02
CA GLY A 61 7.40 -4.52 4.59
C GLY A 61 7.43 -4.50 6.13
N GLN A 62 6.74 -5.41 6.79
CA GLN A 62 6.72 -5.53 8.25
C GLN A 62 8.11 -5.83 8.82
N TRP A 63 8.45 -5.16 9.91
CA TRP A 63 9.68 -5.40 10.67
C TRP A 63 9.55 -6.68 11.52
N ASP A 64 10.68 -7.23 11.96
CA ASP A 64 10.71 -8.43 12.81
C ASP A 64 9.98 -8.24 14.16
N ASP A 65 9.83 -6.98 14.61
CA ASP A 65 9.11 -6.59 15.83
C ASP A 65 7.61 -6.31 15.60
N GLY A 66 7.09 -6.60 14.40
CA GLY A 66 5.67 -6.43 14.05
C GLY A 66 5.34 -5.04 13.47
N ARG A 67 6.26 -4.07 13.52
CA ARG A 67 5.96 -2.71 13.04
C ARG A 67 5.85 -2.64 11.52
N ILE A 68 4.77 -2.03 11.03
CA ILE A 68 4.66 -1.58 9.64
C ILE A 68 5.26 -0.17 9.50
N PRO A 69 6.34 0.02 8.73
CA PRO A 69 6.91 1.34 8.52
C PRO A 69 5.99 2.20 7.66
N HIS A 70 5.96 3.52 7.89
CA HIS A 70 5.08 4.41 7.13
C HIS A 70 5.47 4.56 5.65
N ILE A 71 6.75 4.36 5.32
CA ILE A 71 7.27 4.34 3.95
C ILE A 71 8.09 3.06 3.74
N TYR A 72 7.89 2.42 2.59
CA TYR A 72 8.75 1.38 2.06
C TYR A 72 9.40 1.81 0.73
N PHE A 73 10.73 1.77 0.68
CA PHE A 73 11.55 2.24 -0.43
C PHE A 73 11.94 1.07 -1.36
N HIS A 74 11.02 0.70 -2.25
CA HIS A 74 11.24 -0.36 -3.26
C HIS A 74 12.40 -0.04 -4.20
N ILE A 75 12.48 1.23 -4.63
CA ILE A 75 13.56 1.78 -5.45
C ILE A 75 14.24 2.87 -4.63
N LEU A 76 15.55 2.74 -4.43
CA LEU A 76 16.37 3.74 -3.76
C LEU A 76 16.61 4.91 -4.73
N SER A 77 16.42 6.13 -4.24
CA SER A 77 16.60 7.37 -5.00
C SER A 77 16.95 8.50 -4.04
N ASP A 78 17.80 9.41 -4.50
CA ASP A 78 18.19 10.62 -3.77
C ASP A 78 17.19 11.79 -3.98
N ASP A 79 16.17 11.59 -4.83
CA ASP A 79 15.20 12.62 -5.22
C ASP A 79 14.07 12.81 -4.19
N TYR A 80 14.04 12.00 -3.13
CA TYR A 80 13.07 12.07 -2.05
C TYR A 80 13.76 12.19 -0.70
N PHE A 81 13.32 13.15 0.12
CA PHE A 81 13.81 13.36 1.47
C PHE A 81 12.66 13.43 2.47
N PRO A 82 12.76 12.78 3.64
CA PRO A 82 13.89 11.95 4.11
C PRO A 82 13.91 10.52 3.53
N GLY A 83 15.05 10.13 2.94
CA GLY A 83 15.32 8.78 2.43
C GLY A 83 15.93 7.83 3.48
N PRO A 84 16.21 6.56 3.13
CA PRO A 84 16.68 5.52 4.06
C PRO A 84 17.90 5.90 4.90
N ASP A 85 18.88 6.60 4.32
CA ASP A 85 20.09 7.06 5.03
C ASP A 85 19.76 7.99 6.20
N PHE A 86 18.80 8.90 6.02
CA PHE A 86 18.32 9.77 7.10
C PHE A 86 17.63 8.95 8.20
N TRP A 87 16.84 7.95 7.81
CA TRP A 87 16.13 7.07 8.74
C TRP A 87 17.03 6.02 9.41
N GLN A 88 18.27 5.85 8.93
CA GLN A 88 19.22 4.83 9.36
C GLN A 88 18.64 3.42 9.23
N THR A 89 18.00 3.13 8.11
CA THR A 89 17.49 1.79 7.77
C THR A 89 17.89 1.43 6.33
N GLU A 90 17.75 0.17 5.93
CA GLU A 90 18.08 -0.25 4.57
C GLU A 90 17.05 0.22 3.54
N ARG A 91 15.75 0.02 3.80
CA ARG A 91 14.68 0.20 2.80
C ARG A 91 13.34 0.68 3.37
N SER A 92 13.32 1.22 4.57
CA SER A 92 12.08 1.78 5.13
C SER A 92 12.30 3.06 5.91
N SER A 93 11.22 3.75 6.25
CA SER A 93 11.27 4.68 7.37
C SER A 93 11.42 3.95 8.72
N SER A 94 11.75 4.67 9.79
CA SER A 94 11.81 4.11 11.15
C SER A 94 10.61 4.45 12.04
N ILE A 95 9.54 5.03 11.47
CA ILE A 95 8.28 5.33 12.15
C ILE A 95 7.11 4.60 11.48
N THR A 96 5.99 4.49 12.19
CA THR A 96 4.75 3.89 11.68
C THR A 96 3.68 4.93 11.33
N GLN A 97 2.52 4.47 10.88
CA GLN A 97 1.33 5.27 10.53
C GLN A 97 0.06 4.63 11.11
N PRO A 98 -1.09 5.33 11.09
CA PRO A 98 -2.35 4.79 11.59
C PRO A 98 -2.67 3.39 11.03
N PRO A 99 -3.02 2.40 11.89
CA PRO A 99 -3.13 1.00 11.50
C PRO A 99 -4.46 0.68 10.81
N VAL A 100 -4.65 1.20 9.60
CA VAL A 100 -5.91 1.05 8.84
C VAL A 100 -5.98 -0.22 7.98
N TRP A 101 -4.87 -0.98 7.85
CA TRP A 101 -4.77 -2.13 6.94
C TRP A 101 -5.80 -3.23 7.20
N ALA A 102 -6.16 -3.51 8.46
CA ALA A 102 -7.19 -4.50 8.78
C ALA A 102 -8.58 -4.05 8.32
N THR A 103 -8.91 -2.77 8.56
CA THR A 103 -10.16 -2.15 8.10
C THR A 103 -10.24 -2.13 6.58
N CYS A 104 -9.15 -1.79 5.91
CA CYS A 104 -9.06 -1.79 4.46
C CYS A 104 -9.15 -3.21 3.87
N ALA A 105 -8.48 -4.20 4.47
CA ALA A 105 -8.59 -5.61 4.06
C ALA A 105 -10.03 -6.11 4.18
N ARG A 106 -10.73 -5.76 5.26
CA ARG A 106 -12.17 -6.04 5.41
C ARG A 106 -12.98 -5.41 4.27
N ALA A 107 -12.75 -4.13 3.97
CA ALA A 107 -13.46 -3.45 2.88
C ALA A 107 -13.19 -4.09 1.51
N VAL A 108 -11.94 -4.52 1.25
CA VAL A 108 -11.60 -5.27 0.02
C VAL A 108 -12.36 -6.60 -0.04
N ALA A 109 -12.41 -7.35 1.06
CA ALA A 109 -13.19 -8.60 1.12
C ALA A 109 -14.68 -8.37 0.89
N GLU A 110 -15.26 -7.30 1.46
CA GLU A 110 -16.66 -6.93 1.25
C GLU A 110 -16.95 -6.54 -0.22
N ILE A 111 -16.07 -5.79 -0.86
CA ILE A 111 -16.22 -5.37 -2.27
C ILE A 111 -16.06 -6.55 -3.23
N THR A 112 -15.08 -7.43 -2.97
CA THR A 112 -14.74 -8.56 -3.86
C THR A 112 -15.58 -9.80 -3.62
N GLY A 113 -16.24 -9.91 -2.46
CA GLY A 113 -17.00 -11.08 -2.06
C GLY A 113 -16.13 -12.29 -1.66
N ASP A 114 -14.83 -12.10 -1.44
CA ASP A 114 -13.89 -13.15 -1.03
C ASP A 114 -13.04 -12.72 0.18
N VAL A 115 -13.22 -13.43 1.29
CA VAL A 115 -12.48 -13.21 2.54
C VAL A 115 -11.21 -14.06 2.63
N SER A 116 -11.02 -15.02 1.74
CA SER A 116 -9.95 -16.00 1.82
C SER A 116 -8.56 -15.35 1.84
N PRO A 117 -8.26 -14.33 1.02
CA PRO A 117 -6.97 -13.64 1.06
C PRO A 117 -6.75 -12.89 2.38
N ALA A 118 -7.79 -12.30 2.97
CA ALA A 118 -7.67 -11.61 4.26
C ALA A 118 -7.18 -12.54 5.38
N LYS A 119 -7.62 -13.81 5.36
CA LYS A 119 -7.19 -14.81 6.36
C LYS A 119 -5.68 -15.08 6.32
N ALA A 120 -5.07 -15.03 5.14
CA ALA A 120 -3.63 -15.20 4.99
C ALA A 120 -2.84 -14.02 5.61
N LEU A 121 -3.43 -12.83 5.60
CA LEU A 121 -2.83 -11.61 6.15
C LEU A 121 -2.97 -11.49 7.67
N LEU A 122 -3.92 -12.19 8.30
CA LEU A 122 -4.18 -12.09 9.75
C LEU A 122 -2.93 -12.30 10.61
N SER A 123 -2.10 -13.31 10.27
CA SER A 123 -0.88 -13.59 11.03
C SER A 123 0.12 -12.42 11.05
N ARG A 124 0.11 -11.55 10.04
CA ARG A 124 0.92 -10.33 9.97
C ARG A 124 0.25 -9.16 10.68
N ILE A 125 -1.08 -9.13 10.72
CA ILE A 125 -1.86 -8.06 11.36
C ILE A 125 -1.86 -8.22 12.89
N ASP A 126 -1.85 -9.46 13.37
CA ASP A 126 -1.89 -9.80 14.81
C ASP A 126 -0.50 -9.90 15.46
N ALA A 127 0.58 -9.74 14.69
CA ALA A 127 1.97 -9.78 15.14
C ALA A 127 2.40 -8.48 15.83
#